data_AF-A0A915LLL3-F1
#
_entry.id   AF-A0A915LLL3-F1
#
_cell.length_a   1.000
_cell.length_b   1.000
_cell.length_c   1.000
_cell.angle_alpha   90.00
_cell.angle_beta   90.00
_cell.angle_gamma   90.00
#
_symmetry.space_group_name_H-M   'P 1'
#
loop_
_entity.id
_entity.type
_entity.pdbx_description
1 polymer ?
#
loop_
_entity_poly.entity_id
_entity_poly.type
_entity_poly.pdbx_seq_one_letter_code
_entity_poly.pdbx_strand_id
1 'polypeptide(L)'
;MSYPQQPGWNVQYPAPQYGSTPHQAEQGGDSGAPKYTMNFNEQSIRAAFIRKVFILVAVMTVSIGFLNMEITAYNNFSIVLMCFMITAVACGGVSLFATVTDRDLTSCTGIMCIATFCLAITLYVVYATIGAFLFLIWLAIDIQMIMGGRKYELSPEEYIFAVLALFMDIVQIFWLILMIFGGDRR
;
A
#
# COMPACT_ATOMS: atom_id res chain seq x y z
N MET A 1 -57.21 31.20 -40.25
CA MET A 1 -56.27 30.56 -41.21
C MET A 1 -55.80 29.28 -40.55
N SER A 2 -56.37 28.14 -40.91
CA SER A 2 -56.11 26.84 -40.27
C SER A 2 -55.36 25.97 -41.27
N TYR A 3 -54.12 25.60 -40.94
CA TYR A 3 -53.31 24.72 -41.77
C TYR A 3 -53.78 23.26 -41.62
N PRO A 4 -53.75 22.46 -42.70
CA PRO A 4 -54.11 21.05 -42.66
C PRO A 4 -53.01 20.21 -41.99
N GLN A 5 -53.40 19.19 -41.21
CA GLN A 5 -52.46 18.24 -40.59
C GLN A 5 -51.94 17.22 -41.62
N GLN A 6 -50.65 16.91 -41.53
CA GLN A 6 -49.97 15.96 -42.41
C GLN A 6 -50.22 14.49 -41.97
N PRO A 7 -50.23 13.51 -42.90
CA PRO A 7 -50.42 12.11 -42.55
C PRO A 7 -49.18 11.55 -41.84
N GLY A 8 -49.37 11.01 -40.64
CA GLY A 8 -48.30 10.41 -39.84
C GLY A 8 -47.90 9.03 -40.35
N TRP A 9 -46.67 8.90 -40.85
CA TRP A 9 -46.01 7.60 -40.98
C TRP A 9 -45.39 7.23 -39.62
N ASN A 10 -46.13 6.46 -38.82
CA ASN A 10 -45.66 5.95 -37.53
C ASN A 10 -44.89 4.62 -37.77
N VAL A 11 -43.57 4.68 -37.88
CA VAL A 11 -42.73 3.47 -37.91
C VAL A 11 -42.49 3.05 -36.47
N GLN A 12 -43.22 2.03 -36.01
CA GLN A 12 -43.08 1.49 -34.66
C GLN A 12 -41.96 0.45 -34.63
N TYR A 13 -40.84 0.78 -33.99
CA TYR A 13 -39.80 -0.21 -33.66
C TYR A 13 -40.30 -1.10 -32.51
N PRO A 14 -40.12 -2.44 -32.55
CA PRO A 14 -40.46 -3.29 -31.41
C PRO A 14 -39.53 -2.99 -30.23
N ALA A 15 -40.10 -2.74 -29.05
CA ALA A 15 -39.35 -2.63 -27.81
C ALA A 15 -38.84 -4.02 -27.37
N PRO A 16 -37.61 -4.14 -26.82
CA PRO A 16 -37.14 -5.39 -26.25
C PRO A 16 -38.02 -5.78 -25.05
N GLN A 17 -38.62 -6.98 -25.10
CA GLN A 17 -39.40 -7.54 -24.01
C GLN A 17 -38.49 -7.88 -22.83
N TYR A 18 -38.58 -7.10 -21.75
CA TYR A 18 -38.14 -7.55 -20.43
C TYR A 18 -39.21 -8.47 -19.86
N GLY A 19 -38.86 -9.74 -19.67
CA GLY A 19 -39.75 -10.75 -19.10
C GLY A 19 -40.17 -10.38 -17.68
N SER A 20 -41.47 -10.15 -17.50
CA SER A 20 -42.13 -10.04 -16.21
C SER A 20 -42.84 -11.36 -15.90
N THR A 21 -42.53 -11.98 -14.75
CA THR A 21 -43.38 -13.02 -14.17
C THR A 21 -43.76 -12.64 -12.75
N PRO A 22 -45.06 -12.44 -12.45
CA PRO A 22 -45.56 -12.21 -11.10
C PRO A 22 -46.05 -13.51 -10.42
N HIS A 23 -45.75 -13.58 -9.12
CA HIS A 23 -46.28 -14.42 -8.02
C HIS A 23 -47.17 -15.64 -8.32
N GLN A 24 -46.71 -16.82 -7.89
CA GLN A 24 -47.58 -17.86 -7.31
C GLN A 24 -46.97 -18.37 -6.00
N ALA A 25 -47.76 -18.28 -4.93
CA ALA A 25 -47.50 -18.95 -3.67
C ALA A 25 -47.86 -20.43 -3.85
N GLU A 26 -46.94 -21.35 -3.54
CA GLU A 26 -47.28 -22.75 -3.39
C GLU A 26 -46.59 -23.33 -2.16
N GLN A 27 -47.43 -23.70 -1.18
CA GLN A 27 -47.10 -24.52 -0.03
C GLN A 27 -46.86 -25.96 -0.48
N GLY A 28 -45.82 -26.58 0.10
CA GLY A 28 -45.74 -28.04 0.24
C GLY A 28 -44.74 -28.73 -0.68
N GLY A 29 -43.84 -29.52 -0.07
CA GLY A 29 -43.02 -30.50 -0.79
C GLY A 29 -41.60 -30.61 -0.27
N ASP A 30 -41.41 -31.46 0.74
CA ASP A 30 -40.11 -31.95 1.18
C ASP A 30 -39.37 -32.66 0.03
N SER A 31 -38.15 -32.22 -0.27
CA SER A 31 -37.19 -32.94 -1.12
C SER A 31 -35.80 -32.40 -0.81
N GLY A 32 -35.04 -33.18 -0.05
CA GLY A 32 -33.70 -32.86 0.45
C GLY A 32 -32.64 -32.69 -0.64
N ALA A 33 -32.57 -31.51 -1.23
CA ALA A 33 -31.37 -31.02 -1.90
C ALA A 33 -30.70 -29.99 -0.98
N PRO A 34 -29.41 -30.14 -0.61
CA PRO A 34 -28.71 -29.10 0.13
C PRO A 34 -28.71 -27.83 -0.73
N LYS A 35 -29.47 -26.82 -0.31
CA LYS A 35 -29.31 -25.46 -0.82
C LYS A 35 -27.91 -25.02 -0.42
N TYR A 36 -26.95 -25.19 -1.33
CA TYR A 36 -25.69 -24.47 -1.27
C TYR A 36 -25.99 -22.99 -1.53
N THR A 37 -26.49 -22.32 -0.50
CA THR A 37 -26.45 -20.86 -0.46
C THR A 37 -24.97 -20.54 -0.41
N MET A 38 -24.39 -20.19 -1.57
CA MET A 38 -23.06 -19.61 -1.66
C MET A 38 -23.14 -18.25 -0.95
N ASN A 39 -23.14 -18.28 0.38
CA ASN A 39 -22.89 -17.13 1.22
C ASN A 39 -21.43 -16.76 0.98
N PHE A 40 -21.17 -16.05 -0.12
CA PHE A 40 -20.04 -15.14 -0.24
C PHE A 40 -20.26 -14.04 0.81
N ASN A 41 -20.09 -14.44 2.06
CA ASN A 41 -20.16 -13.58 3.20
C ASN A 41 -18.98 -12.62 3.07
N GLU A 42 -19.22 -11.32 3.09
CA GLU A 42 -18.14 -10.32 3.06
C GLU A 42 -17.02 -10.64 4.07
N GLN A 43 -17.38 -11.34 5.14
CA GLN A 43 -16.48 -11.87 6.15
C GLN A 43 -15.46 -12.91 5.62
N SER A 44 -15.84 -13.80 4.70
CA SER A 44 -14.90 -14.76 4.09
C SER A 44 -13.96 -14.08 3.08
N ILE A 45 -14.45 -13.05 2.38
CA ILE A 45 -13.64 -12.22 1.48
C ILE A 45 -12.60 -11.43 2.30
N ARG A 46 -13.03 -10.77 3.38
CA ARG A 46 -12.15 -10.06 4.32
C ARG A 46 -11.13 -11.01 4.97
N ALA A 47 -11.56 -12.20 5.40
CA ALA A 47 -10.66 -13.18 6.00
C ALA A 47 -9.62 -13.74 5.01
N ALA A 48 -10.01 -14.01 3.77
CA ALA A 48 -9.10 -14.44 2.72
C ALA A 48 -8.06 -13.37 2.37
N PHE A 49 -8.51 -12.11 2.31
CA PHE A 49 -7.64 -10.95 2.12
C PHE A 49 -6.61 -10.83 3.25
N ILE A 50 -7.08 -10.79 4.51
CA ILE A 50 -6.22 -10.73 5.70
C ILE A 50 -5.20 -11.89 5.71
N ARG A 51 -5.64 -13.11 5.39
CA ARG A 51 -4.74 -14.28 5.33
C ARG A 51 -3.62 -14.09 4.30
N LYS A 52 -3.91 -13.58 3.10
CA LYS A 52 -2.89 -13.32 2.08
C LYS A 52 -1.87 -12.27 2.53
N VAL A 53 -2.34 -11.24 3.21
CA VAL A 53 -1.51 -10.14 3.72
C VAL A 53 -0.55 -10.62 4.79
N PHE A 54 -1.04 -11.41 5.76
CA PHE A 54 -0.18 -11.99 6.78
C PHE A 54 0.88 -12.93 6.20
N ILE A 55 0.55 -13.71 5.17
CA ILE A 55 1.53 -14.56 4.48
C ILE A 55 2.62 -13.70 3.84
N LEU A 56 2.25 -12.62 3.15
CA LEU A 56 3.20 -11.73 2.49
C LEU A 56 4.12 -11.04 3.50
N VAL A 57 3.54 -10.45 4.56
CA VAL A 57 4.31 -9.81 5.64
C VAL A 57 5.25 -10.81 6.31
N ALA A 58 4.79 -12.05 6.57
CA ALA A 58 5.62 -13.08 7.20
C ALA A 58 6.81 -13.46 6.33
N VAL A 59 6.60 -13.70 5.02
CA VAL A 59 7.69 -13.99 4.07
C VAL A 59 8.67 -12.82 4.04
N MET A 60 8.19 -11.59 3.90
CA MET A 60 9.04 -10.40 3.87
C MET A 60 9.87 -10.24 5.15
N THR A 61 9.25 -10.44 6.31
CA THR A 61 9.90 -10.34 7.63
C THR A 61 10.99 -11.39 7.78
N VAL A 62 10.73 -12.64 7.38
CA VAL A 62 11.71 -13.72 7.44
C VAL A 62 12.88 -13.45 6.49
N SER A 63 12.60 -13.08 5.23
CA SER A 63 13.63 -12.74 4.24
C SER A 63 14.54 -11.62 4.73
N ILE A 64 13.96 -10.53 5.25
CA ILE A 64 14.73 -9.39 5.75
C ILE A 64 15.44 -9.72 7.07
N GLY A 65 14.88 -10.58 7.92
CA GLY A 65 15.55 -11.09 9.10
C GLY A 65 16.85 -11.84 8.75
N PHE A 66 16.81 -12.70 7.74
CA PHE A 66 18.00 -13.40 7.24
C PHE A 66 19.05 -12.45 6.66
N LEU A 67 18.63 -11.49 5.81
CA LEU A 67 19.54 -10.49 5.24
C LEU A 67 20.18 -9.62 6.34
N ASN A 68 19.39 -9.19 7.32
CA ASN A 68 19.89 -8.44 8.47
C ASN A 68 20.89 -9.25 9.30
N MET A 69 20.60 -10.54 9.54
CA MET A 69 21.49 -11.41 10.29
C MET A 69 22.86 -11.52 9.60
N GLU A 70 22.89 -11.74 8.29
CA GLU A 70 24.14 -11.81 7.54
C GLU A 70 24.94 -10.51 7.63
N ILE A 71 24.32 -9.35 7.38
CA ILE A 71 25.00 -8.04 7.43
C ILE A 71 25.49 -7.72 8.85
N THR A 72 24.66 -7.96 9.86
CA THR A 72 25.00 -7.65 11.26
C THR A 72 25.99 -8.63 11.86
N ALA A 73 26.10 -9.87 11.35
CA ALA A 73 27.10 -10.84 11.79
C ALA A 73 28.55 -10.38 11.53
N TYR A 74 28.76 -9.52 10.53
CA TYR A 74 30.08 -8.91 10.27
C TYR A 74 30.34 -7.65 11.10
N ASN A 75 29.38 -7.21 11.92
CA ASN A 75 29.46 -5.99 12.71
C ASN A 75 29.49 -6.30 14.21
N ASN A 76 30.14 -5.42 14.97
CA ASN A 76 30.12 -5.53 16.43
C ASN A 76 28.70 -5.27 16.96
N PHE A 77 28.24 -6.10 17.89
CA PHE A 77 26.93 -5.98 18.52
C PHE A 77 26.65 -4.56 19.06
N SER A 78 27.65 -3.92 19.68
CA SER A 78 27.52 -2.55 20.19
C SER A 78 27.19 -1.53 19.10
N ILE A 79 27.76 -1.68 17.90
CA ILE A 79 27.46 -0.78 16.76
C ILE A 79 26.08 -1.06 16.22
N VAL A 80 25.73 -2.34 16.03
CA VAL A 80 24.42 -2.74 15.53
C VAL A 80 23.31 -2.17 16.43
N LEU A 81 23.47 -2.29 17.75
CA LEU A 81 22.53 -1.74 18.72
C LEU A 81 22.47 -0.21 18.67
N MET A 82 23.63 0.46 18.59
CA MET A 82 23.68 1.91 18.43
C MET A 82 22.93 2.37 17.17
N CYS A 83 23.19 1.75 16.02
CA CYS A 83 22.52 2.05 14.77
C CYS A 83 21.01 1.82 14.85
N PHE A 84 20.58 0.71 15.47
CA PHE A 84 19.16 0.42 15.69
C PHE A 84 18.47 1.52 16.50
N MET A 85 19.10 2.00 17.57
CA MET A 85 18.56 3.08 18.38
C MET A 85 18.51 4.42 17.61
N ILE A 86 19.55 4.74 16.84
CA ILE A 86 19.57 5.95 16.00
C ILE A 86 18.44 5.88 14.96
N THR A 87 18.26 4.74 14.28
CA THR A 87 17.17 4.55 13.33
C THR A 87 15.81 4.71 14.01
N ALA A 88 15.59 4.09 15.18
CA ALA A 88 14.33 4.20 15.89
C ALA A 88 13.98 5.66 16.26
N VAL A 89 14.95 6.41 16.76
CA VAL A 89 14.78 7.84 17.09
C VAL A 89 14.55 8.68 15.84
N ALA A 90 15.34 8.48 14.78
CA ALA A 90 15.23 9.25 13.55
C ALA A 90 13.89 8.99 12.84
N CYS A 91 13.52 7.73 12.66
CA CYS A 91 12.25 7.35 12.05
C CYS A 91 11.06 7.81 12.91
N GLY A 92 11.12 7.65 14.23
CA GLY A 92 10.09 8.13 15.14
C GLY A 92 9.93 9.66 15.10
N GLY A 93 11.03 10.40 15.11
CA GLY A 93 11.04 11.86 15.01
C GLY A 93 10.49 12.36 13.67
N VAL A 94 10.92 11.77 12.56
CA VAL A 94 10.39 12.07 11.22
C VAL A 94 8.92 11.73 11.11
N SER A 95 8.50 10.59 11.69
CA SER A 95 7.10 10.19 11.69
C SER A 95 6.25 11.23 12.40
N LEU A 96 6.63 11.62 13.62
CA LEU A 96 5.94 12.68 14.36
C LEU A 96 5.90 13.99 13.56
N PHE A 97 7.05 14.42 13.02
CA PHE A 97 7.14 15.62 12.18
C PHE A 97 6.19 15.56 10.98
N ALA A 98 6.17 14.44 10.24
CA ALA A 98 5.32 14.25 9.08
C ALA A 98 3.83 14.25 9.44
N THR A 99 3.48 13.71 10.62
CA THR A 99 2.08 13.66 11.12
C THR A 99 1.52 15.03 11.50
N VAL A 100 2.37 15.95 11.98
CA VAL A 100 1.93 17.26 12.51
C VAL A 100 2.22 18.42 11.55
N THR A 101 2.98 18.18 10.50
CA THR A 101 3.40 19.21 9.55
C THR A 101 2.30 19.53 8.54
N ASP A 102 1.93 20.80 8.45
CA ASP A 102 0.98 21.30 7.44
C ASP A 102 1.58 21.47 6.03
N ARG A 103 2.89 21.25 5.89
CA ARG A 103 3.59 21.32 4.59
C ARG A 103 3.33 20.03 3.83
N ASP A 104 2.83 20.17 2.61
CA ASP A 104 2.65 19.05 1.69
C ASP A 104 4.01 18.62 1.09
N LEU A 105 4.63 17.60 1.68
CA LEU A 105 5.87 17.00 1.19
C LEU A 105 5.64 16.10 -0.02
N THR A 106 4.41 15.61 -0.22
CA THR A 106 4.04 14.74 -1.34
C THR A 106 4.15 15.44 -2.69
N SER A 107 4.10 16.77 -2.71
CA SER A 107 4.39 17.59 -3.88
C SER A 107 5.80 17.38 -4.46
N CYS A 108 6.75 16.87 -3.67
CA CYS A 108 8.13 16.64 -4.08
C CYS A 108 8.44 15.19 -4.51
N THR A 109 7.48 14.26 -4.46
CA THR A 109 7.68 12.82 -4.73
C THR A 109 8.39 12.55 -6.06
N GLY A 110 8.05 13.28 -7.14
CA GLY A 110 8.68 13.11 -8.44
C GLY A 110 10.19 13.45 -8.45
N ILE A 111 10.58 14.54 -7.77
CA ILE A 111 11.99 14.95 -7.65
C ILE A 111 12.75 13.93 -6.80
N MET A 112 12.14 13.47 -5.70
CA MET A 112 12.71 12.47 -4.81
C MET A 112 12.96 11.14 -5.52
N CYS A 113 12.07 10.74 -6.43
CA CYS A 113 12.24 9.52 -7.24
C CYS A 113 13.48 9.60 -8.14
N ILE A 114 13.66 10.72 -8.84
CA ILE A 114 14.85 10.97 -9.67
C ILE A 114 16.12 10.98 -8.80
N ALA A 115 16.07 11.65 -7.64
CA ALA A 115 17.20 11.71 -6.72
C ALA A 115 17.63 10.32 -6.21
N THR A 116 16.69 9.45 -5.82
CA THR A 116 16.98 8.07 -5.41
C THR A 116 17.60 7.27 -6.55
N PHE A 117 17.06 7.40 -7.77
CA PHE A 117 17.57 6.67 -8.94
C PHE A 117 19.00 7.09 -9.30
N CYS A 118 19.29 8.40 -9.30
CA CYS A 118 20.63 8.92 -9.51
C CYS A 118 21.61 8.47 -8.42
N LEU A 119 21.17 8.47 -7.15
CA LEU A 119 21.97 8.00 -6.03
C LEU A 119 22.30 6.51 -6.21
N ALA A 120 21.32 5.66 -6.55
CA ALA A 120 21.49 4.21 -6.75
C ALA A 120 22.56 3.83 -7.80
N ILE A 121 22.79 4.68 -8.80
CA ILE A 121 23.79 4.45 -9.86
C ILE A 121 25.23 4.76 -9.39
N THR A 122 25.40 5.56 -8.34
CA THR A 122 26.72 6.08 -7.93
C THR A 122 27.35 5.26 -6.80
N LEU A 123 28.58 4.77 -6.97
CA LEU A 123 29.30 3.94 -5.97
C LEU A 123 30.24 4.77 -5.07
N TYR A 124 29.90 5.03 -3.79
CA TYR A 124 30.87 5.39 -2.73
C TYR A 124 30.22 5.48 -1.33
N VAL A 125 30.98 5.50 -0.22
CA VAL A 125 30.47 5.68 1.17
C VAL A 125 29.67 6.99 1.39
N VAL A 126 29.96 8.05 0.61
CA VAL A 126 29.14 9.28 0.56
C VAL A 126 27.68 8.99 0.21
N TYR A 127 27.40 7.88 -0.49
CA TYR A 127 26.07 7.33 -0.72
C TYR A 127 25.31 7.07 0.57
N ALA A 128 25.97 6.52 1.60
CA ALA A 128 25.29 6.08 2.82
C ALA A 128 24.73 7.27 3.60
N THR A 129 25.52 8.34 3.75
CA THR A 129 25.09 9.57 4.44
C THR A 129 24.02 10.30 3.66
N ILE A 130 24.23 10.58 2.37
CA ILE A 130 23.23 11.28 1.54
C ILE A 130 21.96 10.43 1.41
N GLY A 131 22.12 9.13 1.20
CA GLY A 131 21.03 8.16 1.15
C GLY A 131 20.23 8.13 2.44
N ALA A 132 20.87 8.14 3.62
CA ALA A 132 20.16 8.15 4.89
C ALA A 132 19.26 9.38 5.04
N PHE A 133 19.76 10.57 4.71
CA PHE A 133 18.93 11.79 4.71
C PHE A 133 17.80 11.72 3.67
N LEU A 134 18.10 11.21 2.48
CA LEU A 134 17.13 11.07 1.40
C LEU A 134 15.99 10.11 1.78
N PHE A 135 16.31 8.97 2.39
CA PHE A 135 15.32 8.00 2.85
C PHE A 135 14.53 8.49 4.07
N LEU A 136 15.11 9.35 4.93
CA LEU A 136 14.34 10.05 5.96
C LEU A 136 13.30 11.02 5.37
N ILE A 137 13.59 11.65 4.22
CA ILE A 137 12.61 12.48 3.51
C ILE A 137 11.54 11.59 2.85
N TRP A 138 11.92 10.45 2.26
CA TRP A 138 10.95 9.47 1.74
C TRP A 138 10.01 8.95 2.81
N LEU A 139 10.53 8.59 3.99
CA LEU A 139 9.70 8.18 5.13
C LEU A 139 8.66 9.24 5.48
N ALA A 140 9.03 10.53 5.46
CA ALA A 140 8.09 11.62 5.72
C ALA A 140 7.00 11.71 4.63
N ILE A 141 7.38 11.54 3.37
CA ILE A 141 6.46 11.54 2.23
C ILE A 141 5.51 10.35 2.31
N ASP A 142 6.02 9.14 2.54
CA ASP A 142 5.24 7.90 2.66
C ASP A 142 4.20 8.00 3.78
N ILE A 143 4.60 8.57 4.93
CA ILE A 143 3.68 8.82 6.04
C ILE A 143 2.58 9.82 5.66
N GLN A 144 2.92 10.90 4.95
CA GLN A 144 1.92 11.86 4.48
C GLN A 144 1.01 11.28 3.39
N MET A 145 1.53 10.40 2.52
CA MET A 145 0.72 9.68 1.53
C MET A 145 -0.27 8.73 2.20
N ILE A 146 0.13 8.06 3.29
CA ILE A 146 -0.77 7.21 4.10
C ILE A 146 -1.87 8.03 4.78
N MET A 147 -1.54 9.24 5.26
CA MET A 147 -2.50 10.10 5.97
C MET A 147 -3.60 10.68 5.09
N GLY A 148 -3.35 10.80 3.79
CA GLY A 148 -4.38 11.15 2.81
C GLY A 148 -4.80 12.61 2.86
N GLY A 149 -4.43 13.36 1.81
CA GLY A 149 -4.69 14.79 1.69
C GLY A 149 -5.82 15.21 0.75
N ARG A 150 -6.67 14.31 0.19
CA ARG A 150 -7.98 14.61 -0.44
C ARG A 150 -8.61 13.39 -1.16
N LYS A 151 -9.88 13.11 -0.85
CA LYS A 151 -10.95 12.51 -1.69
C LYS A 151 -10.92 11.04 -2.14
N TYR A 152 -9.87 10.26 -1.89
CA TYR A 152 -9.89 8.81 -2.11
C TYR A 152 -9.63 8.09 -0.79
N GLU A 153 -10.62 7.33 -0.29
CA GLU A 153 -10.37 6.32 0.74
C GLU A 153 -9.40 5.31 0.14
N LEU A 154 -8.21 5.15 0.75
CA LEU A 154 -7.26 4.12 0.31
C LEU A 154 -7.99 2.77 0.30
N SER A 155 -7.88 2.05 -0.83
CA SER A 155 -8.29 0.66 -0.84
C SER A 155 -7.49 -0.10 0.24
N PRO A 156 -8.08 -1.11 0.92
CA PRO A 156 -7.34 -1.95 1.85
C PRO A 156 -6.02 -2.48 1.25
N GLU A 157 -6.01 -2.73 -0.05
CA GLU A 157 -4.84 -3.16 -0.82
C GLU A 157 -3.74 -2.09 -0.86
N GLU A 158 -4.11 -0.84 -1.12
CA GLU A 158 -3.18 0.29 -1.17
C GLU A 158 -2.60 0.61 0.20
N TYR A 159 -3.43 0.51 1.25
CA TYR A 159 -2.97 0.69 2.63
C TYR A 159 -1.89 -0.34 2.99
N ILE A 160 -2.08 -1.60 2.60
CA ILE A 160 -1.09 -2.65 2.84
C ILE A 160 0.19 -2.38 2.06
N PHE A 161 0.10 -2.02 0.79
CA PHE A 161 1.29 -1.66 0.01
C PHE A 161 2.05 -0.48 0.65
N ALA A 162 1.33 0.54 1.13
CA ALA A 162 1.94 1.69 1.77
C ALA A 162 2.62 1.34 3.10
N VAL A 163 2.01 0.48 3.93
CA VAL A 163 2.64 -0.01 5.18
C VAL A 163 3.86 -0.88 4.89
N LEU A 164 3.82 -1.69 3.83
CA LEU A 164 4.97 -2.50 3.40
C LEU A 164 6.11 -1.61 2.89
N ALA A 165 5.81 -0.56 2.13
CA ALA A 165 6.79 0.43 1.69
C ALA A 165 7.43 1.14 2.89
N LEU A 166 6.62 1.60 3.85
CA LEU A 166 7.11 2.22 5.09
C LEU A 166 8.03 1.27 5.88
N PHE A 167 7.70 -0.02 5.95
CA PHE A 167 8.59 -1.01 6.57
C PHE A 167 9.93 -1.12 5.83
N MET A 168 9.91 -1.16 4.49
CA MET A 168 11.12 -1.20 3.68
C MET A 168 11.99 0.04 3.87
N ASP A 169 11.39 1.22 3.96
CA ASP A 169 12.11 2.47 4.20
C ASP A 169 12.83 2.45 5.55
N ILE A 170 12.19 1.98 6.62
CA ILE A 170 12.83 1.85 7.95
C ILE A 170 14.02 0.89 7.89
N VAL A 171 13.87 -0.27 7.24
CA VAL A 171 14.95 -1.25 7.08
C VAL A 171 16.10 -0.67 6.26
N GLN A 172 15.79 0.06 5.20
CA GLN A 172 16.78 0.69 4.34
C GLN A 172 17.55 1.80 5.08
N ILE A 173 16.87 2.63 5.88
CA ILE A 173 17.50 3.63 6.76
C ILE A 173 18.44 2.95 7.76
N PHE A 174 18.02 1.82 8.36
CA PHE A 174 18.87 1.04 9.24
C PHE A 174 20.15 0.56 8.55
N TRP A 175 20.04 -0.03 7.36
CA TRP A 175 21.21 -0.48 6.59
C TRP A 175 22.14 0.66 6.17
N LEU A 176 21.59 1.82 5.79
CA LEU A 176 22.38 3.01 5.45
C LEU A 176 23.15 3.53 6.66
N ILE A 177 22.51 3.62 7.84
CA ILE A 177 23.18 3.99 9.09
C ILE A 177 24.23 2.96 9.49
N LEU A 178 23.91 1.67 9.36
CA LEU A 178 24.85 0.59 9.64
C LEU A 178 26.06 0.62 8.69
N MET A 179 25.89 1.03 7.43
CA MET A 179 27.00 1.23 6.51
C MET A 179 27.92 2.38 6.93
N ILE A 180 27.36 3.47 7.48
CA ILE A 180 28.14 4.62 7.97
C ILE A 180 29.03 4.23 9.15
N PHE A 181 28.47 3.54 10.15
CA PHE A 181 29.19 3.21 11.39
C PHE A 181 29.89 1.84 11.37
N GLY A 182 29.43 0.93 10.53
CA GLY A 182 29.98 -0.43 10.37
C GLY A 182 31.06 -0.54 9.31
N GLY A 183 31.13 0.42 8.36
CA GLY A 183 32.11 0.43 7.27
C GLY A 183 33.56 0.70 7.69
N ASP A 184 33.79 1.18 8.92
CA ASP A 184 35.10 1.62 9.43
C ASP A 184 36.05 0.45 9.82
N ARG A 185 35.66 -0.80 9.54
CA ARG A 185 36.41 -2.02 9.92
C ARG A 185 36.66 -3.00 8.77
N ARG A 186 36.76 -2.52 7.54
CA ARG A 186 37.32 -3.32 6.43
C ARG A 186 38.81 -3.09 6.31
#